data_AF-A0A956ZAI0-F1
#
_entry.id   AF-A0A956ZAI0-F1
#
_cell.length_a   1.000
_cell.length_b   1.000
_cell.length_c   1.000
_cell.angle_alpha   90.00
_cell.angle_beta   90.00
_cell.angle_gamma   90.00
#
_symmetry.space_group_name_H-M   'P 1'
#
loop_
_entity.id
_entity.type
_entity.pdbx_description
1 polymer ?
#
loop_
_entity_poly.entity_id
_entity_poly.type
_entity_poly.pdbx_seq_one_letter_code
_entity_poly.pdbx_strand_id
1 'polypeptide(L)'
;MKEKLKKYKHIKPVSYTLFFLFVFTLFLIMTFPGDVIKKRIIAEIESNTPYKADIQNVKVSPLLKVNMEGVRLSRANAVFLELDSLDLSPSLLSIFSDNPKVPFTAKLWGGEV
;
A
#
# COMPACT_ATOMS: atom_id res chain seq x y z
N MET A 1 -38.23 17.69 24.59
CA MET A 1 -36.81 18.13 24.69
C MET A 1 -35.82 17.01 25.05
N LYS A 2 -36.18 16.04 25.91
CA LYS A 2 -35.29 14.93 26.32
C LYS A 2 -34.92 13.94 25.20
N GLU A 3 -35.77 13.76 24.17
CA GLU A 3 -35.46 12.85 23.06
C GLU A 3 -34.38 13.36 22.10
N LYS A 4 -34.31 14.68 21.86
CA LYS A 4 -33.26 15.26 21.01
C LYS A 4 -31.87 15.13 21.65
N LEU A 5 -31.77 15.16 22.97
CA LEU A 5 -30.50 14.99 23.72
C LEU A 5 -29.94 13.57 23.68
N LYS A 6 -30.80 12.55 23.55
CA LYS A 6 -30.37 11.15 23.46
C LYS A 6 -29.63 10.87 22.13
N LYS A 7 -29.98 11.61 21.07
CA LYS A 7 -29.36 11.52 19.74
C LYS A 7 -27.91 12.05 19.70
N TYR A 8 -27.52 12.92 20.65
CA TYR A 8 -26.16 13.48 20.74
C TYR A 8 -25.20 12.69 21.65
N LYS A 9 -25.68 11.65 22.34
CA LYS A 9 -24.83 10.86 23.25
C LYS A 9 -23.69 10.14 22.53
N HIS A 10 -23.90 9.78 21.25
CA HIS A 10 -22.90 9.12 20.41
C HIS A 10 -22.02 10.07 19.59
N ILE A 11 -22.33 11.37 19.52
CA ILE A 11 -21.53 12.33 18.73
C ILE A 11 -20.13 12.51 19.32
N LYS A 12 -20.00 12.51 20.65
CA LYS A 12 -18.71 12.61 21.33
C LYS A 12 -17.79 11.42 20.98
N PRO A 13 -18.17 10.15 21.23
CA PRO A 13 -17.30 9.02 20.90
C PRO A 13 -17.01 8.91 19.40
N VAL A 14 -17.99 9.17 18.52
CA VAL A 14 -17.78 9.17 17.06
C VAL A 14 -16.74 10.21 16.65
N SER A 15 -16.78 11.42 17.22
CA SER A 15 -15.79 12.45 16.93
C SER A 15 -14.38 12.04 17.35
N TYR A 16 -14.22 11.40 18.51
CA TYR A 16 -12.91 10.89 18.96
C TYR A 16 -12.40 9.76 18.06
N THR A 17 -13.27 8.83 17.66
CA THR A 17 -12.92 7.75 16.73
C THR A 17 -12.49 8.30 15.37
N LEU A 18 -13.21 9.28 14.84
CA LEU A 18 -12.88 9.88 13.54
C LEU A 18 -11.57 10.66 13.61
N PHE A 19 -11.37 11.42 14.69
CA PHE A 19 -10.10 12.13 14.93
C PHE A 19 -8.93 11.15 15.07
N PHE A 20 -9.13 10.06 15.81
CA PHE A 20 -8.13 8.99 15.93
C PHE A 20 -7.80 8.38 14.58
N LEU A 21 -8.78 8.00 13.76
CA LEU A 21 -8.55 7.43 12.43
C LEU A 21 -7.80 8.40 11.52
N PHE A 22 -8.13 9.68 11.59
CA PHE A 22 -7.45 10.72 10.81
C PHE A 22 -5.97 10.85 11.22
N VAL A 23 -5.71 11.05 12.51
CA VAL A 23 -4.34 11.17 13.04
C VAL A 23 -3.55 9.89 12.79
N PHE A 24 -4.14 8.72 13.05
CA PHE A 24 -3.54 7.42 12.77
C PHE A 24 -3.13 7.29 11.30
N THR A 25 -4.02 7.64 10.36
CA THR A 25 -3.71 7.56 8.92
C THR A 25 -2.59 8.51 8.54
N LEU A 26 -2.61 9.74 9.07
CA LEU A 26 -1.57 10.73 8.81
C LEU A 26 -0.20 10.25 9.31
N PHE A 27 -0.13 9.76 10.54
CA PHE A 27 1.11 9.18 11.09
C PHE A 27 1.53 7.91 10.36
N LEU A 28 0.59 7.06 9.95
CA LEU A 28 0.89 5.85 9.19
C LEU A 28 1.54 6.18 7.85
N ILE A 29 1.07 7.21 7.15
CA ILE A 29 1.67 7.68 5.89
C ILE A 29 3.04 8.32 6.14
N MET A 30 3.18 9.17 7.16
CA MET A 30 4.44 9.85 7.46
C MET A 30 5.54 8.91 7.97
N THR A 31 5.19 7.91 8.75
CA THR A 31 6.14 7.00 9.43
C THR A 31 6.31 5.69 8.67
N PHE A 32 5.74 5.59 7.45
CA PHE A 32 5.79 4.37 6.68
C PHE A 32 7.24 4.03 6.29
N PRO A 33 7.75 2.83 6.60
CA PRO A 33 9.11 2.45 6.30
C PRO A 33 9.26 2.01 4.82
N GLY A 34 9.02 2.93 3.89
CA GLY A 34 9.04 2.67 2.45
C GLY A 34 10.35 2.05 1.97
N ASP A 35 11.50 2.54 2.46
CA ASP A 35 12.82 2.03 2.09
C ASP A 35 13.08 0.58 2.55
N VAL A 36 12.58 0.21 3.72
CA VAL A 36 12.75 -1.15 4.25
C VAL A 36 11.90 -2.12 3.42
N ILE A 37 10.67 -1.73 3.09
CA ILE A 37 9.75 -2.52 2.27
C ILE A 37 10.30 -2.67 0.86
N LYS A 38 10.79 -1.57 0.26
CA LYS A 38 11.49 -1.58 -1.03
C LYS A 38 12.61 -2.62 -1.06
N LYS A 39 13.52 -2.56 -0.07
CA LYS A 39 14.64 -3.52 0.03
C LYS A 39 14.15 -4.95 0.15
N ARG A 40 13.09 -5.20 0.94
CA ARG A 40 12.54 -6.54 1.12
C ARG A 40 11.92 -7.08 -0.17
N ILE A 41 11.15 -6.26 -0.90
CA ILE A 41 10.53 -6.65 -2.18
C ILE A 41 11.61 -6.97 -3.21
N ILE A 42 12.62 -6.11 -3.35
CA ILE A 42 13.74 -6.35 -4.27
C ILE A 42 14.45 -7.66 -3.91
N ALA A 43 14.77 -7.87 -2.63
CA ALA A 43 15.43 -9.09 -2.16
C ALA A 43 14.60 -10.34 -2.48
N GLU A 44 13.28 -10.28 -2.32
CA GLU A 44 12.37 -11.40 -2.60
C GLU A 44 12.26 -11.70 -4.11
N ILE A 45 12.30 -10.67 -4.96
CA ILE A 45 12.31 -10.85 -6.41
C ILE A 45 13.64 -11.47 -6.86
N GLU A 46 14.77 -10.95 -6.36
CA GLU A 46 16.10 -11.40 -6.75
C GLU A 46 16.45 -12.79 -6.20
N SER A 47 15.90 -13.19 -5.05
CA SER A 47 16.11 -14.52 -4.48
C SER A 47 15.31 -15.62 -5.18
N ASN A 48 14.10 -15.29 -5.66
CA ASN A 48 13.18 -16.27 -6.24
C ASN A 48 13.15 -16.25 -7.78
N THR A 49 13.75 -15.24 -8.41
CA THR A 49 13.71 -15.08 -9.87
C THR A 49 15.08 -14.66 -10.43
N PRO A 50 15.40 -14.97 -11.70
CA PRO A 50 16.65 -14.54 -12.34
C PRO A 50 16.65 -13.05 -12.76
N TYR A 51 15.75 -12.23 -12.20
CA TYR A 51 15.59 -10.82 -12.53
C TYR A 51 16.18 -9.95 -11.43
N LYS A 52 16.84 -8.86 -11.84
CA LYS A 52 17.19 -7.76 -10.95
C LYS A 52 16.05 -6.76 -10.91
N ALA A 53 15.69 -6.29 -9.72
CA ALA A 53 14.61 -5.33 -9.54
C ALA A 53 15.16 -3.99 -9.06
N ASP A 54 14.75 -2.91 -9.72
CA ASP A 54 14.94 -1.55 -9.26
C ASP A 54 13.57 -0.88 -9.12
N ILE A 55 13.38 -0.14 -8.03
CA ILE A 55 12.11 0.51 -7.69
C ILE A 55 12.45 1.91 -7.25
N GLN A 56 11.95 2.95 -7.91
CA GLN A 56 12.35 4.31 -7.54
C GLN A 56 11.77 4.72 -6.19
N ASN A 57 10.44 4.57 -6.04
CA ASN A 57 9.73 5.04 -4.86
C ASN A 57 8.70 4.01 -4.39
N VAL A 58 8.48 3.94 -3.08
CA VAL A 58 7.46 3.09 -2.45
C VAL A 58 6.70 3.94 -1.43
N LYS A 59 5.40 4.08 -1.64
CA LYS A 59 4.51 4.87 -0.78
C LYS A 59 3.40 3.99 -0.24
N VAL A 60 2.91 4.33 0.96
CA VAL A 60 1.64 3.80 1.46
C VAL A 60 0.56 4.86 1.34
N SER A 61 -0.60 4.41 0.89
CA SER A 61 -1.83 5.19 0.84
C SER A 61 -2.83 4.64 1.87
N PRO A 62 -3.91 5.37 2.17
CA PRO A 62 -4.95 4.90 3.08
C PRO A 62 -5.43 3.49 2.70
N LEU A 63 -5.83 2.72 3.72
CA LEU A 63 -6.24 1.31 3.60
C LEU A 63 -5.10 0.36 3.19
N LEU A 64 -3.86 0.66 3.60
CA LEU A 64 -2.67 -0.19 3.38
C LEU A 64 -2.34 -0.43 1.89
N LYS A 65 -2.80 0.45 1.00
CA LYS A 65 -2.41 0.40 -0.41
C LYS A 65 -0.94 0.77 -0.54
N VAL A 66 -0.14 -0.09 -1.16
CA VAL A 66 1.28 0.15 -1.42
C VAL A 66 1.43 0.48 -2.88
N ASN A 67 1.88 1.70 -3.19
CA ASN A 67 2.13 2.14 -4.54
C ASN A 67 3.63 2.19 -4.77
N MET A 68 4.09 1.57 -5.84
CA MET A 68 5.49 1.56 -6.25
C MET A 68 5.61 2.28 -7.58
N GLU A 69 6.49 3.27 -7.67
CA GLU A 69 6.71 4.07 -8.87
C GLU A 69 8.06 3.71 -9.50
N GLY A 70 8.09 3.64 -10.83
CA GLY A 70 9.30 3.38 -11.61
C GLY A 70 9.90 2.00 -11.32
N VAL A 71 9.11 0.94 -11.45
CA VAL A 71 9.56 -0.44 -11.23
C VAL A 71 10.21 -0.97 -12.51
N ARG A 72 11.48 -1.36 -12.42
CA ARG A 72 12.27 -1.90 -13.53
C ARG A 72 12.75 -3.30 -13.19
N LEU A 73 12.43 -4.25 -14.05
CA LEU A 73 12.98 -5.61 -14.01
C LEU A 73 13.98 -5.78 -15.14
N SER A 74 15.18 -6.23 -14.81
CA SER A 74 16.26 -6.44 -15.77
C SER A 74 16.77 -7.87 -15.72
N ARG A 75 17.12 -8.45 -16.86
CA ARG A 75 17.80 -9.74 -16.96
C ARG A 75 19.11 -9.55 -17.72
N ALA A 76 20.24 -9.97 -17.13
CA ALA A 76 21.56 -9.90 -17.77
C ALA A 76 21.89 -8.51 -18.39
N ASN A 77 21.53 -7.43 -17.68
CA ASN A 77 21.72 -6.02 -18.08
C ASN A 77 20.83 -5.51 -19.23
N ALA A 78 19.85 -6.30 -19.70
CA ALA A 78 18.78 -5.81 -20.55
C ALA A 78 17.51 -5.56 -19.72
N VAL A 79 16.88 -4.39 -19.90
CA VAL A 79 15.58 -4.09 -19.30
C VAL A 79 14.54 -5.01 -19.92
N PHE A 80 13.90 -5.82 -19.08
CA PHE A 80 12.88 -6.79 -19.49
C PHE A 80 11.48 -6.20 -19.35
N LEU A 81 11.23 -5.50 -18.25
CA LEU A 81 9.94 -4.89 -17.95
C LEU A 81 10.16 -3.55 -17.26
N GLU A 82 9.46 -2.52 -17.73
CA GLU A 82 9.40 -1.21 -17.07
C GLU A 82 7.93 -0.87 -16.82
N LEU A 83 7.60 -0.73 -15.53
CA LEU A 83 6.29 -0.30 -15.07
C LEU A 83 6.41 1.14 -14.58
N ASP A 84 5.47 1.97 -15.02
CA ASP A 84 5.36 3.34 -14.52
C ASP A 84 4.90 3.32 -13.06
N SER A 85 3.85 2.54 -12.77
CA SER A 85 3.39 2.30 -11.40
C SER A 85 2.93 0.87 -11.18
N LEU A 86 3.08 0.38 -9.95
CA LEU A 86 2.56 -0.89 -9.49
C LEU A 86 1.85 -0.67 -8.14
N ASP A 87 0.54 -0.83 -8.13
CA ASP A 87 -0.31 -0.63 -6.96
C ASP A 87 -0.70 -1.98 -6.38
N LEU A 88 -0.34 -2.23 -5.11
CA LEU A 88 -0.74 -3.40 -4.34
C LEU A 88 -1.82 -2.97 -3.34
N SER A 89 -3.00 -3.60 -3.43
CA SER A 89 -4.14 -3.25 -2.57
C SER A 89 -4.53 -4.45 -1.70
N PRO A 90 -3.75 -4.81 -0.68
CA PRO A 90 -4.13 -5.91 0.21
C PRO A 90 -5.46 -5.58 0.90
N SER A 91 -6.37 -6.54 0.94
CA SER A 91 -7.57 -6.37 1.75
C SER A 91 -7.18 -6.40 3.23
N LEU A 92 -7.70 -5.46 4.03
CA LEU A 92 -7.46 -5.45 5.48
C LEU A 92 -7.81 -6.78 6.14
N LEU A 93 -8.84 -7.46 5.62
CA LEU A 93 -9.27 -8.77 6.11
C LEU A 93 -8.37 -9.91 5.61
N SER A 94 -7.79 -9.80 4.41
CA SER A 94 -6.95 -10.87 3.86
C SER A 94 -5.60 -10.99 4.55
N ILE A 95 -5.12 -9.92 5.19
CA ILE A 95 -3.86 -9.93 5.96
C ILE A 95 -3.95 -10.89 7.16
N PHE A 96 -5.15 -11.09 7.72
CA PHE A 96 -5.38 -12.01 8.83
C PHE A 96 -5.77 -13.43 8.37
N SER A 97 -5.71 -13.71 7.06
CA SER A 97 -5.99 -15.03 6.50
C SER A 97 -4.69 -15.80 6.30
N ASP A 98 -4.76 -17.13 6.44
CA ASP A 98 -3.63 -18.03 6.17
C ASP A 98 -3.12 -17.96 4.71
N ASN A 99 -3.95 -17.48 3.78
CA ASN A 99 -3.59 -17.32 2.36
C ASN A 99 -3.91 -15.89 1.89
N PRO A 100 -3.08 -14.90 2.25
CA PRO A 100 -3.34 -13.50 1.89
C PRO A 100 -3.29 -13.33 0.38
N LYS A 101 -4.43 -12.98 -0.22
CA LYS A 101 -4.52 -12.58 -1.63
C LYS A 101 -4.33 -11.07 -1.73
N VAL A 102 -3.32 -10.65 -2.48
CA VAL A 102 -3.03 -9.23 -2.71
C VAL A 102 -3.33 -8.93 -4.18
N PRO A 103 -4.47 -8.28 -4.49
CA PRO A 103 -4.72 -7.80 -5.84
C PRO A 103 -3.69 -6.71 -6.18
N PHE A 104 -3.26 -6.71 -7.44
CA PHE A 104 -2.33 -5.74 -7.97
C PHE A 104 -2.89 -5.09 -9.23
N THR A 105 -2.47 -3.87 -9.50
CA THR A 105 -2.68 -3.17 -10.77
C THR A 105 -1.34 -2.61 -11.22
N ALA A 106 -0.92 -2.95 -12.43
CA ALA A 106 0.33 -2.53 -13.03
C ALA A 106 0.05 -1.59 -14.20
N LYS A 107 0.64 -0.40 -14.18
CA LYS A 107 0.58 0.55 -15.29
C LYS A 107 1.86 0.49 -16.12
N LEU A 108 1.66 0.23 -17.40
CA LEU A 108 2.68 0.21 -18.44
C LEU A 108 2.45 1.42 -19.36
N TRP A 109 3.50 1.83 -20.08
CA TRP A 109 3.41 2.90 -21.07
C TRP A 109 2.37 2.64 -22.18
N GLY A 110 2.00 1.37 -22.41
CA GLY A 110 1.01 0.95 -23.40
C GLY A 110 -0.35 0.51 -22.85
N GLY A 111 -0.60 0.62 -21.54
CA GLY A 111 -1.88 0.19 -20.92
C GLY A 111 -1.77 -0.25 -19.46
N GLU A 112 -2.87 -0.70 -18.88
CA GLU A 112 -2.95 -1.21 -17.50
C GLU A 112 -3.31 -2.70 -17.46
N VAL A 113 -2.75 -3.43 -16.49
CA VAL A 113 -2.97 -4.88 -16.26
C VAL A 113 -3.27 -5.15 -14.80
#